data_AF-A0A940MUB9-F1
#
_entry.id   AF-A0A940MUB9-F1
#
_cell.length_a   1.000
_cell.length_b   1.000
_cell.length_c   1.000
_cell.angle_alpha   90.00
_cell.angle_beta   90.00
_cell.angle_gamma   90.00
#
_symmetry.space_group_name_H-M   'P 1'
#
loop_
_entity.id
_entity.type
_entity.pdbx_description
1 polymer ?
#
loop_
_entity_poly.entity_id
_entity_poly.type
_entity_poly.pdbx_seq_one_letter_code
_entity_poly.pdbx_strand_id
1 'polypeptide(L)'
;MRRHPRKCLLPSVHTNYRRKEQTCRPSSLSSQLGRNAREGFDAENEDHQRDKGDWLADEFFKMDCSEVGPYAEFIDENSPFSTQHGSKGEEYPNVLVMIDDIEASWNTYSFGKTLTPGTAGDPTERQAELTRKLAYVCFSRAEINLRILFFSLKPKAAGQELIDRGLFKEEQISYID
;
A
#
# COMPACT_ATOMS: atom_id res chain seq x y z
N MET A 1 -1.41 -33.77 36.46
CA MET A 1 -2.50 -33.15 35.67
C MET A 1 -1.89 -32.25 34.59
N ARG A 2 -1.78 -32.74 33.36
CA ARG A 2 -1.26 -31.99 32.21
C ARG A 2 -2.39 -31.15 31.60
N ARG A 3 -2.28 -29.83 31.60
CA ARG A 3 -3.19 -28.94 30.85
C ARG A 3 -2.61 -28.72 29.45
N HIS A 4 -3.34 -29.16 28.44
CA HIS A 4 -3.00 -28.97 27.02
C HIS A 4 -3.04 -27.49 26.62
N PRO A 5 -2.17 -27.04 25.69
CA PRO A 5 -2.24 -25.71 25.13
C PRO A 5 -3.44 -25.62 24.18
N ARG A 6 -4.32 -24.63 24.41
CA ARG A 6 -5.34 -24.26 23.44
C ARG A 6 -4.63 -23.57 22.28
N LYS A 7 -4.55 -24.26 21.13
CA LYS A 7 -4.22 -23.63 19.85
C LYS A 7 -5.31 -22.61 19.54
N CYS A 8 -5.03 -21.31 19.71
CA CYS A 8 -5.73 -20.29 18.95
C CYS A 8 -5.28 -20.44 17.50
N LEU A 9 -6.00 -21.26 16.73
CA LEU A 9 -6.02 -21.09 15.28
C LEU A 9 -6.65 -19.71 15.03
N LEU A 10 -5.82 -18.72 14.70
CA LEU A 10 -6.29 -17.57 13.95
C LEU A 10 -6.86 -18.14 12.65
N PRO A 11 -8.15 -17.93 12.35
CA PRO A 11 -8.63 -18.24 11.02
C PRO A 11 -7.85 -17.35 10.05
N SER A 12 -7.10 -17.99 9.16
CA SER A 12 -6.71 -17.40 7.88
C SER A 12 -7.93 -16.64 7.36
N VAL A 13 -7.75 -15.37 7.07
CA VAL A 13 -8.77 -14.46 6.59
C VAL A 13 -9.22 -14.97 5.24
N HIS A 14 -10.11 -15.97 5.26
CA HIS A 14 -10.75 -16.53 4.10
C HIS A 14 -11.46 -15.39 3.39
N THR A 15 -10.96 -15.05 2.21
CA THR A 15 -11.71 -15.10 0.94
C THR A 15 -13.06 -15.81 1.10
N ASN A 16 -14.01 -15.08 1.68
CA ASN A 16 -15.42 -15.44 1.73
C ASN A 16 -16.20 -14.39 0.94
N TYR A 17 -15.81 -14.17 -0.31
CA TYR A 17 -16.73 -13.67 -1.35
C TYR A 17 -17.59 -14.82 -1.88
N ARG A 18 -18.21 -15.56 -0.95
CA ARG A 18 -19.27 -16.53 -1.25
C ARG A 18 -20.35 -16.43 -0.17
N ARG A 19 -20.92 -15.24 0.00
CA ARG A 19 -22.31 -15.17 0.47
C ARG A 19 -23.19 -15.67 -0.65
N LYS A 20 -23.76 -16.87 -0.43
CA LYS A 20 -25.02 -17.26 -1.05
C LYS A 20 -26.03 -16.14 -0.82
N GLU A 21 -26.65 -15.74 -1.92
CA GLU A 21 -27.82 -14.88 -2.05
C GLU A 21 -27.61 -13.37 -1.84
N GLN A 22 -27.98 -12.63 -2.90
CA GLN A 22 -28.01 -11.18 -3.04
C GLN A 22 -26.64 -10.49 -3.15
N THR A 23 -25.92 -10.77 -4.24
CA THR A 23 -25.37 -9.64 -4.98
C THR A 23 -26.55 -8.72 -5.29
N CYS A 24 -26.55 -7.49 -4.79
CA CYS A 24 -27.39 -6.43 -5.36
C CYS A 24 -27.02 -6.33 -6.83
N ARG A 25 -27.63 -7.14 -7.69
CA ARG A 25 -27.64 -6.91 -9.12
C ARG A 25 -28.42 -5.61 -9.24
N PRO A 26 -27.81 -4.48 -9.61
CA PRO A 26 -28.61 -3.32 -9.92
C PRO A 26 -29.63 -3.77 -10.97
N SER A 27 -30.90 -3.42 -10.76
CA SER A 27 -32.01 -3.85 -11.62
C SER A 27 -31.78 -3.48 -13.09
N SER A 28 -30.91 -2.50 -13.37
CA SER A 28 -30.47 -2.16 -14.72
C SER A 28 -29.66 -3.26 -15.40
N LEU A 29 -28.66 -3.86 -14.72
CA LEU A 29 -27.77 -4.89 -15.30
C LEU A 29 -28.46 -6.22 -15.54
N SER A 30 -29.40 -6.59 -14.66
CA SER A 30 -30.20 -7.81 -14.83
C SER A 30 -31.10 -7.74 -16.07
N SER A 31 -31.57 -6.54 -16.42
CA SER A 31 -32.31 -6.32 -17.67
C SER A 31 -31.43 -6.39 -18.93
N GLN A 32 -30.11 -6.24 -18.81
CA GLN A 32 -29.17 -6.29 -19.95
C GLN A 32 -28.75 -7.73 -20.28
N LEU A 33 -28.60 -8.59 -19.27
CA LEU A 33 -28.17 -9.99 -19.43
C LEU A 33 -29.18 -10.91 -20.14
N GLY A 34 -30.45 -10.50 -20.25
CA GLY A 34 -31.55 -11.29 -20.85
C GLY A 34 -32.06 -10.76 -22.19
N ARG A 35 -31.37 -9.82 -22.82
CA ARG A 35 -31.81 -9.20 -24.09
C ARG A 35 -31.40 -10.05 -25.29
N ASN A 36 -32.21 -10.01 -26.35
CA ASN A 36 -31.82 -10.55 -27.65
C ASN A 36 -30.67 -9.72 -28.25
N ALA A 37 -29.85 -10.35 -29.09
CA ALA A 37 -28.78 -9.66 -29.82
C ALA A 37 -29.34 -8.48 -30.61
N ARG A 38 -28.78 -7.28 -30.39
CA ARG A 38 -29.19 -6.04 -31.06
C ARG A 38 -28.64 -5.99 -32.48
N GLU A 39 -29.30 -5.20 -33.33
CA GLU A 39 -28.80 -4.87 -34.67
C GLU A 39 -27.43 -4.18 -34.56
N GLY A 40 -26.59 -4.37 -35.58
CA GLY A 40 -25.25 -3.79 -35.61
C GLY A 40 -25.30 -2.26 -35.54
N PHE A 41 -24.23 -1.66 -35.03
CA PHE A 41 -24.10 -0.21 -34.93
C PHE A 41 -24.33 0.46 -36.30
N ASP A 42 -25.38 1.29 -36.39
CA ASP A 42 -25.65 2.14 -37.54
C ASP A 42 -25.11 3.55 -37.26
N ALA A 43 -24.11 3.97 -38.04
CA ALA A 43 -23.47 5.26 -37.90
C ALA A 43 -24.36 6.44 -38.37
N GLU A 44 -25.44 6.16 -39.11
CA GLU A 44 -26.34 7.16 -39.69
C GLU A 44 -27.61 7.40 -38.86
N ASN A 45 -27.83 6.64 -37.78
CA ASN A 45 -28.97 6.79 -36.89
C ASN A 45 -28.73 7.89 -35.82
N GLU A 46 -29.57 8.92 -35.79
CA GLU A 46 -29.46 10.14 -34.94
C GLU A 46 -29.75 9.93 -33.44
N ASP A 47 -30.16 8.72 -33.01
CA ASP A 47 -30.36 8.34 -31.60
C ASP A 47 -29.00 8.13 -30.85
N HIS A 48 -28.16 9.15 -30.88
CA HIS A 48 -26.70 9.04 -30.78
C HIS A 48 -26.07 8.70 -29.40
N GLN A 49 -26.82 8.60 -28.30
CA GLN A 49 -26.22 8.34 -26.98
C GLN A 49 -26.64 7.02 -26.33
N ARG A 50 -27.91 6.65 -26.42
CA ARG A 50 -28.40 5.40 -25.81
C ARG A 50 -27.92 4.20 -26.60
N ASP A 51 -28.08 4.22 -27.93
CA ASP A 51 -27.70 3.11 -28.81
C ASP A 51 -26.19 2.89 -28.83
N LYS A 52 -25.41 3.98 -28.78
CA LYS A 52 -23.95 3.91 -28.67
C LYS A 52 -23.48 3.33 -27.34
N GLY A 53 -24.07 3.77 -26.22
CA GLY A 53 -23.75 3.24 -24.89
C GLY A 53 -24.15 1.77 -24.75
N ASP A 54 -25.25 1.39 -25.37
CA ASP A 54 -25.77 0.03 -25.41
C ASP A 54 -24.90 -0.91 -26.25
N TRP A 55 -24.47 -0.47 -27.44
CA TRP A 55 -23.51 -1.22 -28.27
C TRP A 55 -22.16 -1.40 -27.58
N LEU A 56 -21.62 -0.35 -26.94
CA LEU A 56 -20.37 -0.43 -26.17
C LEU A 56 -20.47 -1.43 -25.02
N ALA A 57 -21.61 -1.50 -24.33
CA ALA A 57 -21.84 -2.48 -23.28
C ALA A 57 -21.84 -3.90 -23.85
N ASP A 58 -22.50 -4.15 -24.97
CA ASP A 58 -22.54 -5.46 -25.61
C ASP A 58 -21.15 -5.93 -26.07
N GLU A 59 -20.34 -5.04 -26.66
CA GLU A 59 -18.96 -5.35 -27.03
C GLU A 59 -18.07 -5.59 -25.81
N PHE A 60 -18.23 -4.80 -24.74
CA PHE A 60 -17.52 -5.00 -23.48
C PHE A 60 -17.84 -6.38 -22.85
N PHE A 61 -19.10 -6.81 -22.87
CA PHE A 61 -19.49 -8.12 -22.35
C PHE A 61 -19.04 -9.31 -23.20
N LYS A 62 -18.65 -9.08 -24.46
CA LYS A 62 -18.05 -10.11 -25.33
C LYS A 62 -16.54 -10.29 -25.11
N MET A 63 -15.89 -9.36 -24.41
CA MET A 63 -14.45 -9.44 -24.17
C MET A 63 -14.13 -10.59 -23.21
N ASP A 64 -13.07 -11.34 -23.52
CA ASP A 64 -12.59 -12.40 -22.65
C ASP A 64 -11.97 -11.80 -21.37
N CYS A 65 -12.28 -12.40 -20.22
CA CYS A 65 -11.80 -11.96 -18.91
C CYS A 65 -10.59 -12.78 -18.42
N SER A 66 -9.86 -13.46 -19.32
CA SER A 66 -8.70 -14.30 -19.01
C SER A 66 -7.62 -13.57 -18.21
N GLU A 67 -7.47 -12.27 -18.43
CA GLU A 67 -6.48 -11.43 -17.73
C GLU A 67 -6.89 -11.09 -16.29
N VAL A 68 -8.17 -11.18 -15.94
CA VAL A 68 -8.68 -10.76 -14.62
C VAL A 68 -8.19 -11.69 -13.50
N GLY A 69 -8.15 -13.00 -13.76
CA GLY A 69 -7.65 -14.00 -12.80
C GLY A 69 -6.17 -13.79 -12.47
N PRO A 70 -5.27 -13.82 -13.46
CA PRO A 70 -3.84 -13.53 -13.29
C PRO A 70 -3.57 -12.15 -12.70
N TYR A 71 -4.35 -11.12 -13.06
CA TYR A 71 -4.23 -9.79 -12.46
C TYR A 71 -4.61 -9.78 -10.97
N ALA A 72 -5.69 -10.46 -10.60
CA ALA A 72 -6.09 -10.59 -9.19
C ALA A 72 -5.06 -11.38 -8.38
N GLU A 73 -4.55 -12.49 -8.92
CA GLU A 73 -3.48 -13.29 -8.30
C GLU A 73 -2.19 -12.48 -8.19
N PHE A 74 -1.84 -11.68 -9.20
CA PHE A 74 -0.69 -10.77 -9.13
C PHE A 74 -0.82 -9.74 -8.00
N ILE A 75 -2.00 -9.15 -7.81
CA ILE A 75 -2.24 -8.18 -6.74
C ILE A 75 -2.24 -8.86 -5.35
N ASP A 76 -2.75 -10.08 -5.24
CA ASP A 76 -2.84 -10.83 -3.97
C ASP A 76 -1.48 -11.43 -3.55
N GLU A 77 -0.66 -11.88 -4.51
CA GLU A 77 0.61 -12.56 -4.26
C GLU A 77 1.86 -11.66 -4.39
N ASN A 78 1.79 -10.54 -5.13
CA ASN A 78 2.99 -9.76 -5.50
C ASN A 78 2.90 -8.26 -5.20
N SER A 79 2.92 -7.89 -3.93
CA SER A 79 4.05 -7.07 -3.46
C SER A 79 4.01 -6.83 -1.94
N PRO A 80 4.96 -7.39 -1.16
CA PRO A 80 5.30 -6.84 0.16
C PRO A 80 5.86 -5.40 0.09
N PHE A 81 6.05 -4.86 -1.12
CA PHE A 81 6.41 -3.48 -1.43
C PHE A 81 5.28 -2.81 -2.21
N SER A 82 4.15 -2.58 -1.55
CA SER A 82 3.06 -1.84 -2.17
C SER A 82 3.22 -0.35 -1.86
N THR A 83 3.52 0.47 -2.87
CA THR A 83 3.15 1.89 -2.84
C THR A 83 1.65 1.99 -3.16
N GLN A 84 0.81 1.31 -2.36
CA GLN A 84 -0.63 1.39 -2.50
C GLN A 84 -1.07 2.76 -2.01
N HIS A 85 -1.61 3.55 -2.93
CA HIS A 85 -2.41 4.75 -2.63
C HIS A 85 -3.66 4.45 -1.76
N GLY A 86 -3.87 3.19 -1.34
CA GLY A 86 -4.85 2.74 -0.35
C GLY A 86 -4.31 2.51 1.06
N SER A 87 -3.03 2.76 1.36
CA SER A 87 -2.48 2.45 2.69
C SER A 87 -2.97 3.37 3.81
N LYS A 88 -3.97 4.24 3.64
CA LYS A 88 -4.41 5.14 4.74
C LYS A 88 -5.24 4.38 5.77
N GLY A 89 -4.61 3.93 6.84
CA GLY A 89 -5.25 3.25 7.98
C GLY A 89 -4.82 1.79 8.19
N GLU A 90 -3.91 1.26 7.38
CA GLU A 90 -3.35 -0.06 7.59
C GLU A 90 -2.22 -0.04 8.63
N GLU A 91 -2.27 -0.96 9.58
CA GLU A 91 -1.23 -1.18 10.58
C GLU A 91 -0.74 -2.64 10.48
N TYR A 92 0.51 -2.86 10.85
CA TYR A 92 1.20 -4.13 10.71
C TYR A 92 1.94 -4.47 12.02
N PRO A 93 1.95 -5.75 12.45
CA PRO A 93 2.66 -6.14 13.67
C PRO A 93 4.15 -5.80 13.65
N ASN A 94 4.80 -5.94 12.48
CA ASN A 94 6.23 -5.68 12.32
C ASN A 94 6.45 -4.81 11.08
N VAL A 95 7.14 -3.68 11.24
CA VAL A 95 7.46 -2.75 10.15
C VAL A 95 8.96 -2.51 10.12
N LEU A 96 9.55 -2.58 8.93
CA LEU A 96 10.92 -2.15 8.65
C LEU A 96 10.85 -0.87 7.81
N VAL A 97 11.40 0.23 8.31
CA VAL A 97 11.57 1.46 7.55
C VAL A 97 13.01 1.58 7.09
N MET A 98 13.20 1.64 5.78
CA MET A 98 14.51 1.86 5.18
C MET A 98 14.67 3.34 4.85
N ILE A 99 15.69 3.96 5.40
CA ILE A 99 16.03 5.37 5.22
C ILE A 99 17.36 5.44 4.48
N ASP A 100 17.29 5.77 3.20
CA ASP A 100 18.46 6.03 2.36
C ASP A 100 18.38 7.45 1.80
N ASP A 101 19.06 8.37 2.49
CA ASP A 101 19.21 9.76 2.07
C ASP A 101 20.48 9.97 1.19
N ILE A 102 21.29 8.93 0.97
CA ILE A 102 22.59 9.02 0.28
C ILE A 102 22.41 8.84 -1.23
N GLU A 103 21.69 7.80 -1.64
CA GLU A 103 21.46 7.50 -3.06
C GLU A 103 20.16 8.15 -3.59
N ALA A 104 19.29 8.62 -2.70
CA ALA A 104 18.06 9.30 -3.07
C ALA A 104 18.36 10.67 -3.73
N SER A 105 18.09 10.77 -5.04
CA SER A 105 18.17 12.03 -5.80
C SER A 105 17.03 13.03 -5.47
N TRP A 106 16.30 12.83 -4.38
CA TRP A 106 15.12 13.60 -3.99
C TRP A 106 15.34 14.28 -2.64
N ASN A 107 15.30 15.60 -2.59
CA ASN A 107 15.69 16.41 -1.43
C ASN A 107 14.52 17.14 -0.74
N THR A 108 13.27 16.78 -1.04
CA THR A 108 12.09 17.44 -0.46
C THR A 108 11.94 17.19 1.05
N TYR A 109 12.41 16.03 1.52
CA TYR A 109 12.53 15.65 2.92
C TYR A 109 13.93 15.04 3.13
N SER A 110 14.41 14.99 4.38
CA SER A 110 15.67 14.32 4.71
C SER A 110 15.64 13.89 6.17
N PHE A 111 15.63 12.57 6.37
CA PHE A 111 15.71 11.96 7.68
C PHE A 111 17.07 12.17 8.32
N GLY A 112 18.17 12.06 7.56
CA GLY A 112 19.51 12.27 8.07
C GLY A 112 19.68 13.69 8.63
N LYS A 113 19.24 14.71 7.90
CA LYS A 113 19.29 16.08 8.40
C LYS A 113 18.37 16.32 9.59
N THR A 114 17.20 15.67 9.64
CA THR A 114 16.23 15.87 10.72
C THR A 114 16.61 15.13 12.00
N LEU A 115 17.11 13.90 11.88
CA LEU A 115 17.45 13.03 13.00
C LEU A 115 18.88 13.24 13.50
N THR A 116 19.82 13.50 12.58
CA THR A 116 21.26 13.61 12.85
C THR A 116 21.91 14.80 12.12
N PRO A 117 21.45 16.04 12.36
CA PRO A 117 22.00 17.23 11.68
C PRO A 117 23.49 17.46 11.96
N GLY A 118 24.04 17.00 13.08
CA GLY A 118 25.48 17.08 13.35
C GLY A 118 26.32 16.28 12.35
N THR A 119 25.74 15.22 11.76
CA THR A 119 26.43 14.39 10.75
C THR A 119 25.99 14.68 9.31
N ALA A 120 24.73 15.04 9.09
CA ALA A 120 24.14 15.23 7.76
C ALA A 120 23.90 16.70 7.36
N GLY A 121 24.11 17.63 8.29
CA GLY A 121 23.83 19.06 8.14
C GLY A 121 22.39 19.43 8.53
N ASP A 122 22.14 20.71 8.74
CA ASP A 122 20.82 21.19 9.17
C ASP A 122 19.76 21.10 8.06
N PRO A 123 18.51 20.69 8.41
CA PRO A 123 17.40 20.71 7.49
C PRO A 123 16.84 22.14 7.34
N THR A 124 16.27 22.45 6.18
CA THR A 124 15.38 23.62 6.08
C THR A 124 14.11 23.37 6.90
N GLU A 125 13.40 24.43 7.31
CA GLU A 125 12.15 24.31 8.06
C GLU A 125 11.12 23.43 7.33
N ARG A 126 10.97 23.63 6.01
CA ARG A 126 10.11 22.81 5.15
C ARG A 126 10.52 21.35 5.14
N GLN A 127 11.83 21.06 5.02
CA GLN A 127 12.32 19.67 5.05
C GLN A 127 12.03 19.03 6.41
N ALA A 128 12.27 19.74 7.51
CA ALA A 128 12.02 19.22 8.85
C ALA A 128 10.52 18.95 9.10
N GLU A 129 9.64 19.81 8.61
CA GLU A 129 8.18 19.62 8.69
C GLU A 129 7.72 18.40 7.89
N LEU A 130 8.14 18.29 6.62
CA LEU A 130 7.75 17.18 5.74
C LEU A 130 8.32 15.85 6.23
N THR A 131 9.57 15.85 6.68
CA THR A 131 10.21 14.65 7.25
C THR A 131 9.48 14.20 8.51
N ARG A 132 9.08 15.11 9.41
CA ARG A 132 8.29 14.77 10.59
C ARG A 132 6.93 14.16 10.24
N LYS A 133 6.24 14.72 9.26
CA LYS A 133 4.97 14.16 8.76
C LYS A 133 5.16 12.77 8.20
N LEU A 134 6.22 12.56 7.41
CA LEU A 134 6.52 11.25 6.82
C LEU A 134 6.93 10.22 7.89
N ALA A 135 7.79 10.62 8.84
CA ALA A 135 8.16 9.80 9.98
C ALA A 135 6.94 9.37 10.78
N TYR A 136 6.02 10.31 11.08
CA TYR A 136 4.76 9.99 11.75
C TYR A 136 3.95 8.95 10.97
N VAL A 137 3.78 9.13 9.66
CA VAL A 137 3.02 8.19 8.82
C VAL A 137 3.67 6.81 8.76
N CYS A 138 4.99 6.71 8.60
CA CYS A 138 5.68 5.42 8.45
C CYS A 138 5.85 4.69 9.78
N PHE A 139 6.24 5.40 10.85
CA PHE A 139 6.50 4.78 12.15
C PHE A 139 5.21 4.36 12.86
N SER A 140 4.11 5.10 12.67
CA SER A 140 2.80 4.74 13.24
C SER A 140 2.19 3.47 12.66
N ARG A 141 2.77 2.89 11.60
CA ARG A 141 2.24 1.64 11.03
C ARG A 141 2.62 0.41 11.84
N ALA A 142 3.61 0.53 12.73
CA ALA A 142 4.06 -0.57 13.56
C ALA A 142 3.17 -0.73 14.80
N GLU A 143 2.50 -1.87 14.93
CA GLU A 143 1.72 -2.18 16.15
C GLU A 143 2.60 -2.74 17.28
N ILE A 144 3.62 -3.55 16.93
CA ILE A 144 4.46 -4.25 17.92
C ILE A 144 5.93 -3.87 17.74
N ASN A 145 6.51 -4.12 16.57
CA ASN A 145 7.94 -3.93 16.33
C ASN A 145 8.18 -2.96 15.17
N LEU A 146 8.88 -1.87 15.44
CA LEU A 146 9.46 -0.98 14.43
C LEU A 146 10.96 -1.21 14.36
N ARG A 147 11.48 -1.50 13.17
CA ARG A 147 12.92 -1.49 12.87
C ARG A 147 13.21 -0.40 11.85
N ILE A 148 14.32 0.28 12.02
CA ILE A 148 14.77 1.32 11.10
C ILE A 148 16.15 0.92 10.58
N LEU A 149 16.26 0.73 9.27
CA LEU A 149 17.54 0.59 8.58
C LEU A 149 17.94 1.95 8.05
N PHE A 150 18.95 2.56 8.67
CA PHE A 150 19.35 3.94 8.39
C PHE A 150 20.74 3.98 7.75
N PHE A 151 20.79 4.36 6.47
CA PHE A 151 22.04 4.55 5.74
C PHE A 151 22.66 5.90 6.09
N SER A 152 23.91 5.89 6.53
CA SER A 152 24.66 7.09 6.87
C SER A 152 26.11 6.95 6.43
N LEU A 153 26.69 8.04 5.91
CA LEU A 153 28.12 8.13 5.57
C LEU A 153 29.01 8.02 6.81
N LYS A 154 28.47 8.29 8.01
CA LYS A 154 29.18 8.23 9.28
C LYS A 154 28.34 7.46 10.32
N PRO A 155 28.18 6.13 10.18
CA PRO A 155 27.24 5.34 10.99
C PRO A 155 27.43 5.53 12.49
N LYS A 156 28.66 5.41 12.99
CA LYS A 156 28.98 5.51 14.43
C LYS A 156 28.67 6.90 15.01
N ALA A 157 29.00 7.95 14.26
CA ALA A 157 28.72 9.32 14.70
C ALA A 157 27.21 9.62 14.69
N ALA A 158 26.49 9.13 13.67
CA ALA A 158 25.05 9.26 13.59
C ALA A 158 24.36 8.49 14.72
N GLY A 159 24.81 7.26 15.01
CA GLY A 159 24.30 6.46 16.13
C GLY A 159 24.52 7.14 17.48
N GLN A 160 25.71 7.72 17.72
CA GLN A 160 25.96 8.49 18.93
C GLN A 160 25.05 9.72 19.03
N GLU A 161 24.88 10.47 17.95
CA GLU A 161 24.00 11.65 17.94
C GLU A 161 22.53 11.29 18.24
N LEU A 162 22.05 10.15 17.73
CA LEU A 162 20.71 9.63 18.03
C LEU A 162 20.54 9.32 19.54
N ILE A 163 21.59 8.80 20.18
CA ILE A 163 21.61 8.53 21.63
C ILE A 163 21.65 9.83 22.42
N ASP A 164 22.53 10.77 22.04
CA ASP A 164 22.71 12.05 22.72
C ASP A 164 21.43 12.90 22.69
N ARG A 165 20.66 12.78 21.59
CA ARG A 165 19.34 13.41 21.43
C ARG A 165 18.22 12.70 22.19
N GLY A 166 18.49 11.53 22.77
CA GLY A 166 17.50 10.71 23.48
C GLY A 166 16.47 10.04 22.59
N LEU A 167 16.74 9.89 21.28
CA LEU A 167 15.83 9.23 20.34
C LEU A 167 15.91 7.70 20.43
N PHE A 168 17.09 7.17 20.76
CA PHE A 168 17.38 5.75 20.92
C PHE A 168 18.29 5.52 22.12
N LYS A 169 18.22 4.32 22.70
CA LYS A 169 19.22 3.84 23.67
C LYS A 169 20.34 3.09 22.94
N GLU A 170 21.49 2.95 23.61
CA GLU A 170 22.65 2.26 23.06
C GLU A 170 22.33 0.80 22.66
N GLU A 171 21.55 0.08 23.47
CA GLU A 171 21.14 -1.29 23.18
C GLU A 171 20.15 -1.44 22.00
N GLN A 172 19.57 -0.32 21.53
CA GLN A 172 18.62 -0.31 20.41
C GLN A 172 19.30 -0.06 19.06
N ILE A 173 20.60 0.23 19.04
CA ILE A 173 21.35 0.53 17.82
C ILE A 173 22.34 -0.60 17.56
N SER A 174 22.27 -1.17 16.36
CA SER A 174 23.26 -2.12 15.84
C SER A 174 23.84 -1.59 14.53
N TYR A 175 25.16 -1.69 14.38
CA TYR A 175 25.85 -1.35 13.13
C TYR A 175 25.97 -2.59 12.26
N ILE A 176 25.74 -2.43 10.96
CA ILE A 176 25.91 -3.48 9.96
C ILE A 176 27.18 -3.11 9.18
N ASP A 177 28.15 -4.02 9.17
CA ASP A 177 29.41 -3.89 8.42
C ASP A 177 29.27 -4.42 6.98
#